data_AF-A0A196SGP5-F1
#
_entry.id   AF-A0A196SGP5-F1
#
_cell.length_a   1.000
_cell.length_b   1.000
_cell.length_c   1.000
_cell.angle_alpha   90.00
_cell.angle_beta   90.00
_cell.angle_gamma   90.00
#
_symmetry.space_group_name_H-M   'P 1'
#
loop_
_entity.id
_entity.type
_entity.pdbx_description
1 polymer ?
#
loop_
_entity_poly.entity_id
_entity_poly.type
_entity_poly.pdbx_seq_one_letter_code
_entity_poly.pdbx_strand_id
1 'polypeptide(L)'
;MKRDRGDEGRGTGKEKRKRTIVSTSYDGWIVNGKREGLYRVRFSGDCDPVCMIVPYEKGKKCGTSYSYVESTGKLLNFVVFENDSIVDVRDVSSAPVEQSIISFDNGARWEGQMCLDYSSGQGEEYNEDNELVYKGMEVNYLFEGTGMSYYTDLEARGKRAKEYVGEWKCGLKHGFGTLYNRRGEKVWHGRWCNGERLDSTTVIHGEPSPLSLYSLTEDLTIGDNSLNTLEQLDLCKLERVQSIHIGAKCCVNMKSFSMVGLRALQTLHVGKSSFTTTDPTWKAKRLHASTTKEKGCSLQISKNPCLRSVVLKENAFSDFVVFELTSCPALEILQIGRAGATEKEEEASFSFFYASSLVLEELPRLREVELGCASFFTVRHVVFRNLASLHSLRFGSWCCHGDDSDSPTVNRVEFWNLPELRSITAYAKSFYTFIELVLAEVPKLNDPSRIVLKRTSFNFINTIQRGSNFSKAFIAALHSTYSKE
;
A
#
# COMPACT_ATOMS: atom_id res chain seq x y z
N MET A 1 -17.32 -11.87 -71.92
CA MET A 1 -18.24 -10.85 -71.36
C MET A 1 -17.95 -10.72 -69.86
N LYS A 2 -17.90 -9.48 -69.36
CA LYS A 2 -17.53 -9.01 -68.00
C LYS A 2 -18.39 -9.65 -66.88
N ARG A 3 -17.82 -10.14 -65.76
CA ARG A 3 -17.62 -9.53 -64.40
C ARG A 3 -18.87 -8.94 -63.71
N ASP A 4 -19.18 -9.50 -62.52
CA ASP A 4 -19.59 -8.88 -61.23
C ASP A 4 -19.45 -9.99 -60.16
N ARG A 5 -18.70 -9.96 -59.03
CA ARG A 5 -18.42 -9.07 -57.87
C ARG A 5 -19.54 -8.95 -56.81
N GLY A 6 -19.20 -9.39 -55.58
CA GLY A 6 -19.85 -9.09 -54.29
C GLY A 6 -20.80 -10.20 -53.80
N ASP A 7 -20.81 -10.68 -52.55
CA ASP A 7 -20.21 -10.17 -51.32
C ASP A 7 -20.08 -11.31 -50.27
N GLU A 8 -19.11 -11.15 -49.38
CA GLU A 8 -18.64 -12.10 -48.39
C GLU A 8 -19.46 -12.03 -47.09
N GLY A 9 -19.83 -13.19 -46.54
CA GLY A 9 -20.45 -13.33 -45.22
C GLY A 9 -19.75 -14.39 -44.37
N ARG A 10 -18.44 -14.29 -44.17
CA ARG A 10 -17.70 -15.13 -43.19
C ARG A 10 -17.81 -14.51 -41.80
N GLY A 11 -18.84 -14.91 -41.05
CA GLY A 11 -18.89 -14.72 -39.60
C GLY A 11 -17.81 -15.57 -38.93
N THR A 12 -16.65 -14.97 -38.64
CA THR A 12 -15.67 -15.56 -37.72
C THR A 12 -15.98 -15.07 -36.31
N GLY A 13 -16.63 -15.92 -35.53
CA GLY A 13 -16.74 -15.74 -34.08
C GLY A 13 -15.35 -15.78 -33.47
N LYS A 14 -14.76 -14.61 -33.21
CA LYS A 14 -13.59 -14.49 -32.34
C LYS A 14 -14.06 -14.84 -30.92
N GLU A 15 -13.88 -16.09 -30.51
CA GLU A 15 -13.85 -16.44 -29.10
C GLU A 15 -12.84 -15.52 -28.41
N LYS A 16 -13.36 -14.60 -27.59
CA LYS A 16 -12.53 -13.82 -26.68
C LYS A 16 -11.86 -14.82 -25.75
N ARG A 17 -10.59 -15.16 -26.01
CA ARG A 17 -9.71 -15.87 -25.09
C ARG A 17 -9.88 -15.22 -23.71
N LYS A 18 -10.56 -15.92 -22.78
CA LYS A 18 -10.62 -15.49 -21.38
C LYS A 18 -9.17 -15.28 -20.94
N ARG A 19 -8.83 -14.07 -20.52
CA ARG A 19 -7.52 -13.80 -19.94
C ARG A 19 -7.42 -14.65 -18.68
N THR A 20 -6.53 -15.63 -18.69
CA THR A 20 -6.19 -16.44 -17.52
C THR A 20 -5.81 -15.49 -16.39
N ILE A 21 -6.58 -15.49 -15.32
CA ILE A 21 -6.29 -14.63 -14.17
C ILE A 21 -5.28 -15.41 -13.32
N VAL A 22 -4.00 -15.09 -13.46
CA VAL A 22 -2.96 -15.60 -12.56
C VAL A 22 -2.69 -14.54 -11.50
N SER A 23 -2.90 -14.89 -10.25
CA SER A 23 -2.47 -14.11 -9.09
C SER A 23 -1.13 -14.64 -8.60
N THR A 24 -0.18 -13.74 -8.38
CA THR A 24 1.14 -14.05 -7.82
C THR A 24 1.26 -13.41 -6.45
N SER A 25 1.71 -14.17 -5.44
CA SER A 25 2.12 -13.63 -4.14
C SER A 25 3.55 -13.99 -3.81
N TYR A 26 4.17 -13.18 -2.95
CA TYR A 26 5.58 -13.28 -2.59
C TYR A 26 5.72 -13.33 -1.08
N ASP A 27 6.36 -14.39 -0.57
CA ASP A 27 6.55 -14.61 0.86
C ASP A 27 8.06 -14.67 1.18
N GLY A 28 8.59 -13.55 1.66
CA GLY A 28 10.00 -13.36 2.01
C GLY A 28 10.33 -11.98 2.58
N TRP A 29 11.62 -11.78 2.87
CA TRP A 29 12.17 -10.58 3.49
C TRP A 29 12.40 -9.44 2.50
N ILE A 30 12.06 -8.23 2.90
CA ILE A 30 12.28 -7.01 2.15
C ILE A 30 13.32 -6.20 2.91
N VAL A 31 14.49 -6.00 2.32
CA VAL A 31 15.60 -5.26 2.91
C VAL A 31 15.84 -4.00 2.09
N ASN A 32 15.76 -2.83 2.74
CA ASN A 32 15.87 -1.51 2.10
C ASN A 32 14.96 -1.38 0.86
N GLY A 33 13.71 -1.84 0.98
CA GLY A 33 12.74 -1.82 -0.11
C GLY A 33 12.99 -2.83 -1.24
N LYS A 34 13.93 -3.77 -1.09
CA LYS A 34 14.26 -4.80 -2.10
C LYS A 34 14.01 -6.21 -1.56
N ARG A 35 13.58 -7.14 -2.43
CA ARG A 35 13.44 -8.55 -2.05
C ARG A 35 14.83 -9.12 -1.77
N GLU A 36 15.00 -9.79 -0.64
CA GLU A 36 16.29 -10.30 -0.17
C GLU A 36 16.12 -11.68 0.49
N GLY A 37 17.06 -12.59 0.23
CA GLY A 37 17.03 -13.95 0.76
C GLY A 37 15.99 -14.85 0.10
N LEU A 38 15.53 -15.85 0.83
CA LEU A 38 14.69 -16.92 0.28
C LEU A 38 13.20 -16.57 0.23
N TYR A 39 12.62 -16.67 -0.95
CA TYR A 39 11.20 -16.41 -1.20
C TYR A 39 10.43 -17.67 -1.58
N ARG A 40 9.17 -17.74 -1.13
CA ARG A 40 8.13 -18.57 -1.77
C ARG A 40 7.30 -17.66 -2.67
N VAL A 41 7.34 -17.93 -3.97
CA VAL A 41 6.50 -17.26 -4.97
C VAL A 41 5.36 -18.20 -5.30
N ARG A 42 4.13 -17.80 -4.98
CA ARG A 42 2.94 -18.62 -5.20
C ARG A 42 2.17 -18.10 -6.40
N PHE A 43 1.97 -18.95 -7.40
CA PHE A 43 1.14 -18.70 -8.57
C PHE A 43 -0.20 -19.42 -8.36
N SER A 44 -1.32 -18.73 -8.55
CA SER A 44 -2.66 -19.29 -8.34
C SER A 44 -3.68 -18.64 -9.29
N GLY A 45 -4.87 -19.22 -9.42
CA GLY A 45 -5.93 -18.68 -10.28
C GLY A 45 -6.71 -19.78 -10.97
N ASP A 46 -6.75 -19.76 -12.29
CA ASP A 46 -7.39 -20.79 -13.12
C ASP A 46 -6.56 -22.09 -13.27
N CYS A 47 -5.55 -22.28 -12.42
CA CYS A 47 -4.67 -23.45 -12.41
C CYS A 47 -4.47 -23.96 -10.98
N ASP A 48 -4.04 -25.21 -10.84
CA ASP A 48 -3.55 -25.71 -9.56
C ASP A 48 -2.45 -24.78 -9.06
N PRO A 49 -2.50 -24.33 -7.79
CA PRO A 49 -1.49 -23.43 -7.28
C PRO A 49 -0.10 -24.06 -7.35
N VAL A 50 0.86 -23.27 -7.82
CA VAL A 50 2.26 -23.67 -7.93
C VAL A 50 3.08 -22.77 -7.01
N CYS A 51 3.95 -23.39 -6.21
CA CYS A 51 4.93 -22.70 -5.39
C CYS A 51 6.29 -22.81 -6.07
N MET A 52 7.01 -21.69 -6.14
CA MET A 52 8.42 -21.62 -6.53
C MET A 52 9.23 -21.12 -5.34
N ILE A 53 10.23 -21.89 -4.94
CA ILE A 53 11.19 -21.48 -3.92
C ILE A 53 12.41 -20.91 -4.63
N VAL A 54 12.72 -19.63 -4.38
CA VAL A 54 13.72 -18.89 -5.15
C VAL A 54 14.53 -17.91 -4.27
N PRO A 55 15.86 -17.89 -4.40
CA PRO A 55 16.70 -16.86 -3.78
C PRO A 55 16.57 -15.50 -4.48
N TYR A 56 16.63 -14.44 -3.68
CA TYR A 56 16.77 -13.07 -4.14
C TYR A 56 18.01 -12.41 -3.55
N GLU A 57 18.75 -11.68 -4.38
CA GLU A 57 19.82 -10.78 -3.95
C GLU A 57 19.58 -9.40 -4.53
N LYS A 58 19.52 -8.36 -3.68
CA LYS A 58 19.32 -6.96 -4.08
C LYS A 58 18.11 -6.78 -5.01
N GLY A 59 17.05 -7.53 -4.76
CA GLY A 59 15.79 -7.48 -5.50
C GLY A 59 15.72 -8.31 -6.78
N LYS A 60 16.77 -9.05 -7.15
CA LYS A 60 16.80 -9.90 -8.35
C LYS A 60 16.84 -11.38 -7.98
N LYS A 61 16.17 -12.24 -8.76
CA LYS A 61 16.30 -13.69 -8.62
C LYS A 61 17.74 -14.12 -8.92
N CYS A 62 18.27 -15.03 -8.11
CA CYS A 62 19.59 -15.62 -8.30
C CYS A 62 19.62 -17.09 -7.84
N GLY A 63 20.64 -17.83 -8.26
CA GLY A 63 20.87 -19.21 -7.83
C GLY A 63 19.81 -20.20 -8.31
N THR A 64 19.81 -21.38 -7.72
CA THR A 64 18.89 -22.47 -8.08
C THR A 64 17.55 -22.31 -7.37
N SER A 65 16.46 -22.45 -8.13
CA SER A 65 15.09 -22.51 -7.63
C SER A 65 14.46 -23.86 -7.98
N TYR A 66 13.40 -24.22 -7.27
CA TYR A 66 12.55 -25.36 -7.60
C TYR A 66 11.08 -24.99 -7.49
N SER A 67 10.26 -25.60 -8.35
CA SER A 67 8.80 -25.38 -8.38
C SER A 67 8.05 -26.67 -8.12
N TYR A 68 6.95 -26.59 -7.38
CA TYR A 68 6.10 -27.74 -7.06
C TYR A 68 4.61 -27.36 -7.02
N VAL A 69 3.75 -28.36 -7.23
CA VAL A 69 2.30 -28.20 -7.06
C VAL A 69 1.96 -28.11 -5.58
N GLU A 70 1.35 -27.01 -5.14
CA GLU A 70 1.15 -26.68 -3.73
C GLU A 70 0.38 -27.77 -2.96
N SER A 71 -0.63 -28.38 -3.61
CA SER A 71 -1.52 -29.35 -2.97
C SER A 71 -0.91 -30.75 -2.81
N THR A 72 0.03 -31.11 -3.68
CA THR A 72 0.57 -32.49 -3.74
C THR A 72 2.05 -32.57 -3.42
N GLY A 73 2.78 -31.46 -3.50
CA GLY A 73 4.25 -31.47 -3.43
C GLY A 73 4.90 -32.04 -4.68
N LYS A 74 4.15 -32.30 -5.76
CA LYS A 74 4.71 -32.80 -7.01
C LYS A 74 5.71 -31.79 -7.57
N LEU A 75 6.97 -32.17 -7.61
CA LEU A 75 8.06 -31.40 -8.19
C LEU A 75 7.85 -31.23 -9.70
N LEU A 76 8.04 -30.01 -10.19
CA LEU A 76 7.77 -29.64 -11.59
C LEU A 76 9.05 -29.33 -12.35
N ASN A 77 9.92 -28.50 -11.78
CA ASN A 77 11.15 -28.09 -12.45
C ASN A 77 12.15 -27.50 -11.45
N PHE A 78 13.38 -27.41 -11.94
CA PHE A 78 14.43 -26.56 -11.40
C PHE A 78 14.74 -25.45 -12.40
N VAL A 79 14.98 -24.24 -11.90
CA VAL A 79 15.38 -23.10 -12.73
C VAL A 79 16.56 -22.42 -12.07
N VAL A 80 17.65 -22.20 -12.80
CA VAL A 80 18.81 -21.45 -12.33
C VAL A 80 18.70 -20.02 -12.85
N PHE A 81 18.80 -19.06 -11.93
CA PHE A 81 18.72 -17.63 -12.22
C PHE A 81 20.07 -16.93 -12.04
N GLU A 82 20.40 -16.04 -12.96
CA GLU A 82 21.46 -15.04 -12.82
C GLU A 82 20.88 -13.65 -13.07
N ASN A 83 20.74 -12.85 -12.02
CA ASN A 83 20.19 -11.50 -12.10
C ASN A 83 18.84 -11.43 -12.86
N ASP A 84 17.87 -12.25 -12.44
CA ASP A 84 16.56 -12.48 -13.09
C ASP A 84 16.59 -13.24 -14.43
N SER A 85 17.76 -13.46 -15.02
CA SER A 85 17.88 -14.19 -16.29
C SER A 85 17.87 -15.70 -16.03
N ILE A 86 17.07 -16.44 -16.78
CA ILE A 86 17.08 -17.90 -16.74
C ILE A 86 18.32 -18.39 -17.49
N VAL A 87 19.22 -19.07 -16.80
CA VAL A 87 20.43 -19.66 -17.39
C VAL A 87 20.32 -21.16 -17.61
N ASP A 88 19.52 -21.86 -16.80
CA ASP A 88 19.25 -23.29 -16.98
C ASP A 88 17.83 -23.65 -16.50
N VAL A 89 17.22 -24.64 -17.15
CA VAL A 89 15.90 -25.18 -16.80
C VAL A 89 15.94 -26.69 -16.91
N ARG A 90 15.62 -27.37 -15.82
CA ARG A 90 15.41 -28.82 -15.80
C ARG A 90 13.94 -29.11 -15.50
N ASP A 91 13.21 -29.56 -16.51
CA ASP A 91 11.82 -30.00 -16.36
C ASP A 91 11.78 -31.46 -15.86
N VAL A 92 11.02 -31.69 -14.79
CA VAL A 92 10.77 -33.01 -14.21
C VAL A 92 9.27 -33.30 -14.07
N SER A 93 8.41 -32.44 -14.64
CA SER A 93 6.95 -32.50 -14.46
C SER A 93 6.30 -33.75 -15.05
N SER A 94 6.93 -34.38 -16.04
CA SER A 94 6.48 -35.62 -16.68
C SER A 94 6.86 -36.89 -15.91
N ALA A 95 7.83 -36.80 -14.99
CA ALA A 95 8.25 -37.96 -14.21
C ALA A 95 7.13 -38.40 -13.23
N PRO A 96 6.95 -39.72 -13.04
CA PRO A 96 5.95 -40.24 -12.13
C PRO A 96 6.34 -39.97 -10.68
N VAL A 97 5.31 -39.88 -9.82
CA VAL A 97 5.49 -39.84 -8.36
C VAL A 97 5.25 -41.25 -7.83
N GLU A 98 6.25 -41.81 -7.14
CA GLU A 98 6.24 -43.18 -6.63
C GLU A 98 6.49 -43.21 -5.12
N GLN A 99 6.08 -44.28 -4.45
CA GLN A 99 6.34 -44.52 -3.03
C GLN A 99 7.62 -45.33 -2.87
N SER A 100 8.61 -44.79 -2.16
CA SER A 100 9.92 -45.44 -1.99
C SER A 100 10.69 -44.82 -0.81
N ILE A 101 11.94 -45.26 -0.61
CA ILE A 101 12.83 -44.84 0.46
C ILE A 101 14.06 -44.16 -0.14
N ILE A 102 14.38 -42.96 0.34
CA ILE A 102 15.62 -42.23 0.05
C ILE A 102 16.50 -42.31 1.29
N SER A 103 17.67 -42.93 1.19
CA SER A 103 18.66 -42.95 2.28
C SER A 103 19.65 -41.81 2.11
N PHE A 104 19.95 -41.10 3.20
CA PHE A 104 20.90 -39.99 3.22
C PHE A 104 22.25 -40.44 3.81
N ASP A 105 23.33 -39.74 3.45
CA ASP A 105 24.71 -40.07 3.87
C ASP A 105 24.93 -39.99 5.39
N ASN A 106 24.10 -39.21 6.10
CA ASN A 106 24.11 -39.08 7.55
C ASN A 106 23.34 -40.19 8.28
N GLY A 107 22.89 -41.24 7.57
CA GLY A 107 22.10 -42.34 8.14
C GLY A 107 20.60 -42.04 8.29
N ALA A 108 20.16 -40.80 8.06
CA ALA A 108 18.74 -40.48 7.99
C ALA A 108 18.10 -41.05 6.72
N ARG A 109 16.78 -41.10 6.69
CA ARG A 109 16.03 -41.51 5.49
C ARG A 109 14.66 -40.86 5.39
N TRP A 110 14.21 -40.67 4.17
CA TRP A 110 12.84 -40.32 3.83
C TRP A 110 12.09 -41.55 3.34
N GLU A 111 10.93 -41.84 3.92
CA GLU A 111 9.98 -42.86 3.46
C GLU A 111 8.73 -42.15 2.93
N GLY A 112 8.54 -42.13 1.61
CA GLY A 112 7.40 -41.41 1.04
C GLY A 112 7.42 -41.25 -0.46
N GLN A 113 6.70 -40.21 -0.91
CA GLN A 113 6.60 -39.86 -2.31
C GLN A 113 7.90 -39.26 -2.85
N MET A 114 8.38 -39.79 -3.98
CA MET A 114 9.54 -39.29 -4.71
C MET A 114 9.29 -39.20 -6.21
N CYS A 115 10.05 -38.35 -6.87
CA CYS A 115 10.05 -38.13 -8.31
C CYS A 115 11.51 -38.13 -8.77
N LEU A 116 11.88 -39.08 -9.66
CA LEU A 116 13.28 -39.43 -9.91
C LEU A 116 13.96 -39.77 -8.57
N ASP A 117 15.04 -39.10 -8.20
CA ASP A 117 15.74 -39.29 -6.93
C ASP A 117 15.39 -38.21 -5.87
N TYR A 118 14.40 -37.36 -6.14
CA TYR A 118 14.02 -36.24 -5.26
C TYR A 118 12.78 -36.58 -4.45
N SER A 119 12.75 -36.24 -3.16
CA SER A 119 11.49 -36.21 -2.41
C SER A 119 10.52 -35.22 -3.08
N SER A 120 9.26 -35.64 -3.21
CA SER A 120 8.26 -34.95 -4.04
C SER A 120 6.84 -35.31 -3.61
N GLY A 121 6.49 -34.99 -2.36
CA GLY A 121 5.14 -35.16 -1.85
C GLY A 121 5.10 -35.52 -0.37
N GLN A 122 4.11 -36.32 0.02
CA GLN A 122 3.89 -36.73 1.40
C GLN A 122 4.78 -37.90 1.83
N GLY A 123 5.21 -37.90 3.08
CA GLY A 123 6.01 -38.97 3.67
C GLY A 123 6.44 -38.69 5.11
N GLU A 124 7.45 -39.44 5.54
CA GLU A 124 8.01 -39.45 6.88
C GLU A 124 9.54 -39.49 6.82
N GLU A 125 10.20 -38.59 7.57
CA GLU A 125 11.67 -38.61 7.71
C GLU A 125 12.06 -39.20 9.06
N TYR A 126 13.07 -40.07 9.05
CA TYR A 126 13.65 -40.74 10.21
C TYR A 126 15.14 -40.39 10.32
N ASN A 127 15.65 -40.17 11.53
CA ASN A 127 17.07 -39.98 11.78
C ASN A 127 17.86 -41.31 11.77
N GLU A 128 19.18 -41.22 12.01
CA GLU A 128 20.10 -42.38 12.07
C GLU A 128 19.73 -43.42 13.15
N ASP A 129 19.08 -42.97 14.23
CA ASP A 129 18.60 -43.80 15.33
C ASP A 129 17.20 -44.40 15.07
N ASN A 130 16.67 -44.24 13.85
CA ASN A 130 15.34 -44.70 13.44
C ASN A 130 14.18 -43.99 14.19
N GLU A 131 14.42 -42.78 14.69
CA GLU A 131 13.43 -41.92 15.32
C GLU A 131 12.79 -41.00 14.26
N LEU A 132 11.46 -40.88 14.25
CA LEU A 132 10.76 -40.01 13.31
C LEU A 132 10.97 -38.55 13.69
N VAL A 133 11.54 -37.79 12.76
CA VAL A 133 11.81 -36.36 12.91
C VAL A 133 10.69 -35.52 12.31
N TYR A 134 10.07 -35.98 11.22
CA TYR A 134 9.11 -35.21 10.45
C TYR A 134 8.07 -36.09 9.76
N LYS A 135 6.84 -35.58 9.68
CA LYS A 135 5.74 -36.15 8.91
C LYS A 135 5.00 -35.03 8.19
N GLY A 136 4.95 -35.08 6.86
CA GLY A 136 4.31 -34.04 6.06
C GLY A 136 4.77 -34.06 4.62
N MET A 137 4.75 -32.88 3.99
CA MET A 137 5.24 -32.71 2.63
C MET A 137 6.74 -32.38 2.62
N GLU A 138 7.47 -33.06 1.75
CA GLU A 138 8.87 -32.79 1.46
C GLU A 138 9.07 -32.68 -0.05
N VAL A 139 9.82 -31.66 -0.47
CA VAL A 139 10.12 -31.39 -1.88
C VAL A 139 11.59 -31.05 -1.98
N ASN A 140 12.32 -31.76 -2.84
CA ASN A 140 13.75 -31.52 -3.06
C ASN A 140 14.55 -31.55 -1.74
N TYR A 141 14.32 -32.59 -0.93
CA TYR A 141 14.97 -32.88 0.34
C TYR A 141 14.72 -31.85 1.44
N LEU A 142 13.64 -31.06 1.30
CA LEU A 142 13.32 -29.96 2.19
C LEU A 142 11.84 -29.99 2.57
N PHE A 143 11.55 -29.74 3.85
CA PHE A 143 10.18 -29.64 4.34
C PHE A 143 9.49 -28.44 3.70
N GLU A 144 8.32 -28.70 3.15
CA GLU A 144 7.50 -27.73 2.43
C GLU A 144 6.04 -27.86 2.85
N GLY A 145 5.22 -26.85 2.56
CA GLY A 145 3.77 -26.91 2.79
C GLY A 145 3.41 -27.26 4.23
N THR A 146 2.36 -28.07 4.45
CA THR A 146 1.94 -28.42 5.82
C THR A 146 2.63 -29.70 6.29
N GLY A 147 3.14 -29.68 7.52
CA GLY A 147 3.81 -30.82 8.13
C GLY A 147 3.95 -30.70 9.64
N MET A 148 4.53 -31.72 10.25
CA MET A 148 4.69 -31.86 11.68
C MET A 148 6.07 -32.43 12.01
N SER A 149 6.80 -31.76 12.90
CA SER A 149 8.06 -32.27 13.45
C SER A 149 7.87 -32.82 14.87
N TYR A 150 8.82 -33.63 15.32
CA TYR A 150 8.78 -34.34 16.59
C TYR A 150 10.06 -34.14 17.40
N TYR A 151 9.96 -34.23 18.72
CA TYR A 151 11.11 -34.39 19.59
C TYR A 151 11.60 -35.84 19.48
N THR A 152 12.84 -36.02 19.05
CA THR A 152 13.43 -37.33 18.77
C THR A 152 13.68 -38.13 20.06
N ASP A 153 14.09 -37.45 21.12
CA ASP A 153 14.46 -38.03 22.42
C ASP A 153 13.27 -38.33 23.36
N LEU A 154 12.03 -38.19 22.88
CA LEU A 154 10.82 -38.24 23.71
C LEU A 154 9.73 -39.10 23.09
N GLU A 155 9.87 -40.40 23.28
CA GLU A 155 8.78 -41.37 23.11
C GLU A 155 8.20 -41.76 24.47
N ALA A 156 6.96 -41.33 24.74
CA ALA A 156 6.25 -41.69 25.96
C ALA A 156 5.02 -42.54 25.62
N ARG A 157 5.00 -43.78 26.11
CA ARG A 157 3.85 -44.72 25.94
C ARG A 157 3.45 -44.95 24.47
N GLY A 158 4.44 -45.08 23.58
CA GLY A 158 4.20 -45.27 22.13
C GLY A 158 3.65 -44.06 21.40
N LYS A 159 3.70 -42.86 22.02
CA LYS A 159 3.34 -41.59 21.38
C LYS A 159 4.57 -40.69 21.30
N ARG A 160 4.89 -40.29 20.06
CA ARG A 160 5.94 -39.32 19.76
C ARG A 160 5.49 -37.91 20.16
N ALA A 161 6.33 -37.19 20.90
CA ALA A 161 6.04 -35.83 21.31
C ALA A 161 6.18 -34.86 20.12
N LYS A 162 5.09 -34.15 19.80
CA LYS A 162 5.09 -33.14 18.72
C LYS A 162 5.97 -31.96 19.13
N GLU A 163 6.76 -31.46 18.20
CA GLU A 163 7.55 -30.24 18.37
C GLU A 163 6.86 -29.07 17.67
N TYR A 164 6.51 -29.22 16.39
CA TYR A 164 5.82 -28.20 15.61
C TYR A 164 4.76 -28.82 14.69
N VAL A 165 3.65 -28.11 14.49
CA VAL A 165 2.62 -28.44 13.51
C VAL A 165 2.26 -27.17 12.77
N GLY A 166 2.47 -27.12 11.46
CA GLY A 166 2.18 -25.92 10.68
C GLY A 166 2.77 -25.97 9.29
N GLU A 167 2.88 -24.78 8.70
CA GLU A 167 3.52 -24.59 7.40
C GLU A 167 5.05 -24.60 7.51
N TRP A 168 5.69 -25.03 6.42
CA TRP A 168 7.12 -25.16 6.23
C TRP A 168 7.51 -24.54 4.88
N LYS A 169 8.73 -24.00 4.83
CA LYS A 169 9.38 -23.51 3.62
C LYS A 169 10.87 -23.79 3.75
N CYS A 170 11.42 -24.59 2.84
CA CYS A 170 12.83 -24.93 2.75
C CYS A 170 13.40 -25.44 4.09
N GLY A 171 12.68 -26.36 4.74
CA GLY A 171 13.08 -26.91 6.04
C GLY A 171 12.86 -25.97 7.23
N LEU A 172 12.37 -24.74 7.02
CA LEU A 172 12.14 -23.76 8.07
C LEU A 172 10.65 -23.61 8.36
N LYS A 173 10.32 -23.39 9.64
CA LYS A 173 8.94 -23.03 10.08
C LYS A 173 8.51 -21.78 9.31
N HIS A 174 7.36 -21.85 8.66
CA HIS A 174 6.84 -20.79 7.80
C HIS A 174 5.32 -20.68 7.95
N GLY A 175 4.71 -19.63 7.41
CA GLY A 175 3.25 -19.50 7.37
C GLY A 175 2.62 -19.60 8.75
N PHE A 176 1.43 -20.19 8.89
CA PHE A 176 0.84 -20.41 10.22
C PHE A 176 1.29 -21.73 10.84
N GLY A 177 1.59 -21.70 12.14
CA GLY A 177 1.99 -22.91 12.87
C GLY A 177 1.89 -22.81 14.39
N THR A 178 1.90 -23.99 15.02
CA THR A 178 1.85 -24.16 16.47
C THR A 178 3.11 -24.88 16.94
N LEU A 179 3.82 -24.30 17.88
CA LEU A 179 4.97 -24.90 18.56
C LEU A 179 4.50 -25.47 19.90
N TYR A 180 4.98 -26.66 20.23
CA TYR A 180 4.70 -27.38 21.47
C TYR A 180 5.98 -27.52 22.27
N ASN A 181 5.87 -27.57 23.59
CA ASN A 181 7.00 -28.02 24.43
C ASN A 181 7.01 -29.55 24.57
N ARG A 182 8.05 -30.05 25.24
CA ARG A 182 8.25 -31.47 25.55
C ARG A 182 7.13 -32.11 26.40
N ARG A 183 6.28 -31.31 27.06
CA ARG A 183 5.10 -31.78 27.80
C ARG A 183 3.85 -31.86 26.92
N GLY A 184 3.93 -31.45 25.67
CA GLY A 184 2.81 -31.36 24.74
C GLY A 184 1.96 -30.09 24.89
N GLU A 185 2.41 -29.11 25.66
CA GLU A 185 1.71 -27.84 25.86
C GLU A 185 2.06 -26.87 24.73
N LYS A 186 1.07 -26.08 24.26
CA LYS A 186 1.30 -25.06 23.24
C LYS A 186 2.12 -23.91 23.82
N VAL A 187 3.31 -23.69 23.27
CA VAL A 187 4.18 -22.56 23.66
C VAL A 187 4.05 -21.37 22.72
N TRP A 188 3.61 -21.62 21.48
CA TRP A 188 3.36 -20.57 20.51
C TRP A 188 2.34 -21.01 19.48
N HIS A 189 1.50 -20.08 19.03
CA HIS A 189 0.58 -20.26 17.93
C HIS A 189 0.51 -18.93 17.17
N GLY A 190 0.95 -18.92 15.91
CA GLY A 190 1.06 -17.68 15.14
C GLY A 190 1.75 -17.89 13.81
N ARG A 191 2.14 -16.78 13.17
CA ARG A 191 2.88 -16.81 11.90
C ARG A 191 4.38 -16.99 12.12
N TRP A 192 5.01 -17.58 11.10
CA TRP A 192 6.43 -17.81 11.00
C TRP A 192 6.94 -17.33 9.66
N CYS A 193 8.17 -16.84 9.67
CA CYS A 193 8.93 -16.50 8.49
C CYS A 193 10.33 -17.08 8.64
N ASN A 194 10.69 -18.03 7.80
CA ASN A 194 12.06 -18.56 7.69
C ASN A 194 12.62 -18.97 9.07
N GLY A 195 11.80 -19.61 9.90
CA GLY A 195 12.18 -20.06 11.24
C GLY A 195 11.96 -19.02 12.35
N GLU A 196 11.71 -17.77 12.02
CA GLU A 196 11.45 -16.70 12.98
C GLU A 196 9.95 -16.51 13.23
N ARG A 197 9.59 -16.19 14.48
CA ARG A 197 8.20 -15.85 14.83
C ARG A 197 7.88 -14.48 14.26
N LEU A 198 6.76 -14.38 13.56
CA LEU A 198 6.32 -13.16 12.92
C LEU A 198 5.02 -12.67 13.56
N ASP A 199 5.02 -11.40 13.97
CA ASP A 199 3.80 -10.66 14.28
C ASP A 199 3.22 -10.06 12.97
N SER A 200 1.90 -10.02 12.84
CA SER A 200 1.23 -9.26 11.77
C SER A 200 1.60 -7.79 11.79
N THR A 201 2.04 -7.29 12.95
CA THR A 201 2.51 -5.93 13.19
C THR A 201 4.03 -5.85 13.08
N THR A 202 4.52 -5.00 12.18
CA THR A 202 5.93 -4.59 12.14
C THR A 202 6.07 -3.19 12.72
N VAL A 203 6.93 -3.05 13.73
CA VAL A 203 7.23 -1.75 14.35
C VAL A 203 8.67 -1.36 14.07
N ILE A 204 8.88 -0.17 13.52
CA ILE A 204 10.18 0.41 13.22
C ILE A 204 10.46 1.54 14.20
N HIS A 205 11.64 1.53 14.81
CA HIS A 205 12.15 2.61 15.66
C HIS A 205 13.55 3.03 15.23
N GLY A 206 13.80 4.34 15.26
CA GLY A 206 15.11 4.91 14.96
C GLY A 206 15.51 4.77 13.49
N GLU A 207 16.79 4.48 13.27
CA GLU A 207 17.43 4.37 11.95
C GLU A 207 17.99 2.96 11.75
N PRO A 208 17.15 1.92 11.57
CA PRO A 208 17.65 0.56 11.36
C PRO A 208 18.49 0.49 10.08
N SER A 209 19.65 -0.16 10.19
CA SER A 209 20.55 -0.42 9.07
C SER A 209 21.02 -1.88 9.13
N PRO A 210 20.49 -2.75 8.25
CA PRO A 210 19.53 -2.45 7.19
C PRO A 210 18.07 -2.32 7.70
N LEU A 211 17.21 -1.65 6.93
CA LEU A 211 15.76 -1.65 7.17
C LEU A 211 15.16 -2.96 6.65
N SER A 212 14.84 -3.87 7.56
CA SER A 212 14.23 -5.16 7.26
C SER A 212 12.73 -5.16 7.55
N LEU A 213 11.94 -5.55 6.54
CA LEU A 213 10.49 -5.68 6.59
C LEU A 213 10.09 -7.05 6.05
N TYR A 214 8.86 -7.45 6.33
CA TYR A 214 8.35 -8.71 5.82
C TYR A 214 7.16 -8.51 4.89
N SER A 215 7.13 -9.26 3.79
CA SER A 215 6.04 -9.19 2.79
C SER A 215 4.65 -9.56 3.33
N LEU A 216 4.59 -10.35 4.41
CA LEU A 216 3.33 -10.67 5.09
C LEU A 216 2.91 -9.67 6.17
N THR A 217 3.61 -8.52 6.30
CA THR A 217 3.22 -7.44 7.23
C THR A 217 1.82 -6.94 6.88
N GLU A 218 0.94 -6.89 7.88
CA GLU A 218 -0.43 -6.39 7.76
C GLU A 218 -0.53 -4.99 8.39
N ASP A 219 0.16 -4.75 9.51
CA ASP A 219 0.19 -3.47 10.19
C ASP A 219 1.62 -2.94 10.28
N LEU A 220 1.90 -1.81 9.65
CA LEU A 220 3.22 -1.17 9.68
C LEU A 220 3.16 0.08 10.57
N THR A 221 3.94 0.08 11.65
CA THR A 221 4.11 1.24 12.53
C THR A 221 5.54 1.76 12.46
N ILE A 222 5.72 3.02 12.08
CA ILE A 222 6.98 3.75 12.23
C ILE A 222 6.83 4.64 13.45
N GLY A 223 7.59 4.36 14.52
CA GLY A 223 7.55 5.15 15.75
C GLY A 223 8.12 6.56 15.56
N ASP A 224 7.83 7.45 16.49
CA ASP A 224 8.26 8.84 16.45
C ASP A 224 9.78 8.99 16.24
N ASN A 225 10.20 10.07 15.56
CA ASN A 225 11.60 10.41 15.29
C ASN A 225 12.40 9.32 14.55
N SER A 226 11.75 8.55 13.67
CA SER A 226 12.38 7.43 12.95
C SER A 226 12.51 7.67 11.45
N LEU A 227 13.44 6.95 10.80
CA LEU A 227 13.71 6.98 9.35
C LEU A 227 14.07 8.36 8.79
N ASN A 228 14.68 9.21 9.61
CA ASN A 228 15.08 10.57 9.28
C ASN A 228 16.32 10.65 8.39
N THR A 229 17.10 9.57 8.26
CA THR A 229 18.26 9.53 7.36
C THR A 229 17.91 9.06 5.94
N LEU A 230 16.75 8.43 5.75
CA LEU A 230 16.32 7.89 4.46
C LEU A 230 15.79 8.98 3.53
N GLU A 231 16.27 9.00 2.29
CA GLU A 231 15.76 9.88 1.24
C GLU A 231 14.63 9.25 0.39
N GLN A 232 14.58 7.91 0.36
CA GLN A 232 13.62 7.14 -0.43
C GLN A 232 13.15 5.90 0.35
N LEU A 233 11.86 5.62 0.27
CA LEU A 233 11.25 4.42 0.84
C LEU A 233 10.14 3.93 -0.09
N ASP A 234 10.35 2.74 -0.67
CA ASP A 234 9.36 2.07 -1.49
C ASP A 234 8.69 0.95 -0.68
N LEU A 235 7.39 1.12 -0.46
CA LEU A 235 6.56 0.16 0.27
C LEU A 235 5.73 -0.74 -0.66
N CYS A 236 5.86 -0.63 -1.99
CA CYS A 236 4.98 -1.33 -2.94
C CYS A 236 4.99 -2.87 -2.81
N LYS A 237 6.06 -3.43 -2.23
CA LYS A 237 6.24 -4.87 -2.00
C LYS A 237 5.51 -5.39 -0.76
N LEU A 238 4.95 -4.52 0.08
CA LEU A 238 4.11 -4.89 1.21
C LEU A 238 2.68 -5.17 0.74
N GLU A 239 2.51 -6.21 -0.07
CA GLU A 239 1.25 -6.48 -0.78
C GLU A 239 0.06 -6.78 0.15
N ARG A 240 0.34 -7.17 1.40
CA ARG A 240 -0.66 -7.49 2.43
C ARG A 240 -0.91 -6.38 3.44
N VAL A 241 -0.19 -5.25 3.35
CA VAL A 241 -0.33 -4.17 4.32
C VAL A 241 -1.75 -3.59 4.29
N GLN A 242 -2.38 -3.53 5.45
CA GLN A 242 -3.73 -3.02 5.69
C GLN A 242 -3.68 -1.66 6.36
N SER A 243 -2.76 -1.47 7.31
CA SER A 243 -2.56 -0.19 7.98
C SER A 243 -1.10 0.26 7.93
N ILE A 244 -0.92 1.55 7.67
CA ILE A 244 0.38 2.23 7.80
C ILE A 244 0.18 3.38 8.78
N HIS A 245 0.88 3.30 9.91
CA HIS A 245 0.95 4.35 10.92
C HIS A 245 2.36 4.90 11.00
N ILE A 246 2.51 6.19 10.73
CA ILE A 246 3.78 6.90 10.86
C ILE A 246 3.63 7.89 12.00
N GLY A 247 4.53 7.84 12.97
CA GLY A 247 4.58 8.71 14.13
C GLY A 247 4.93 10.16 13.76
N ALA A 248 5.20 10.96 14.79
CA ALA A 248 5.63 12.34 14.64
C ALA A 248 7.12 12.46 14.33
N LYS A 249 7.50 13.48 13.54
CA LYS A 249 8.89 13.82 13.20
C LYS A 249 9.67 12.68 12.52
N CYS A 250 8.99 11.90 11.68
CA CYS A 250 9.58 10.79 10.94
C CYS A 250 9.87 11.17 9.48
N CYS A 251 10.78 10.44 8.84
CA CYS A 251 11.05 10.57 7.41
C CYS A 251 11.41 11.99 6.95
N VAL A 252 12.08 12.80 7.79
CA VAL A 252 12.27 14.24 7.51
C VAL A 252 13.08 14.54 6.25
N ASN A 253 14.04 13.68 5.88
CA ASN A 253 14.85 13.84 4.66
C ASN A 253 14.27 13.13 3.43
N MET A 254 13.07 12.55 3.54
CA MET A 254 12.42 11.84 2.45
C MET A 254 12.02 12.79 1.33
N LYS A 255 12.49 12.54 0.10
CA LYS A 255 12.17 13.36 -1.07
C LYS A 255 10.92 12.87 -1.80
N SER A 256 10.74 11.56 -1.87
CA SER A 256 9.56 10.95 -2.48
C SER A 256 8.97 9.89 -1.57
N PHE A 257 7.66 9.93 -1.40
CA PHE A 257 6.91 8.89 -0.71
C PHE A 257 5.79 8.41 -1.61
N SER A 258 5.87 7.15 -2.02
CA SER A 258 4.97 6.57 -3.02
C SER A 258 4.34 5.30 -2.48
N MET A 259 3.01 5.26 -2.55
CA MET A 259 2.20 4.13 -2.14
C MET A 259 1.30 3.75 -3.31
N VAL A 260 1.84 3.00 -4.25
CA VAL A 260 1.14 2.63 -5.48
C VAL A 260 0.80 1.15 -5.47
N GLY A 261 -0.47 0.81 -5.71
CA GLY A 261 -0.86 -0.57 -5.93
C GLY A 261 -0.96 -1.44 -4.66
N LEU A 262 -0.96 -0.84 -3.46
CA LEU A 262 -1.16 -1.57 -2.21
C LEU A 262 -2.63 -2.00 -2.12
N ARG A 263 -2.91 -3.25 -2.56
CA ARG A 263 -4.26 -3.78 -2.75
C ARG A 263 -5.01 -4.03 -1.45
N ALA A 264 -4.29 -4.30 -0.35
CA ALA A 264 -4.87 -4.54 0.96
C ALA A 264 -4.96 -3.28 1.82
N LEU A 265 -4.32 -2.16 1.43
CA LEU A 265 -4.21 -0.96 2.26
C LEU A 265 -5.59 -0.35 2.49
N GLN A 266 -5.94 -0.14 3.76
CA GLN A 266 -7.20 0.43 4.22
C GLN A 266 -7.00 1.80 4.87
N THR A 267 -5.92 1.98 5.64
CA THR A 267 -5.69 3.21 6.39
C THR A 267 -4.25 3.69 6.29
N LEU A 268 -4.07 4.98 6.01
CA LEU A 268 -2.82 5.71 6.19
C LEU A 268 -3.00 6.75 7.31
N HIS A 269 -2.10 6.72 8.29
CA HIS A 269 -1.95 7.76 9.29
C HIS A 269 -0.51 8.29 9.29
N VAL A 270 -0.35 9.61 9.25
CA VAL A 270 0.97 10.27 9.35
C VAL A 270 0.93 11.33 10.44
N GLY A 271 1.84 11.21 11.40
CA GLY A 271 1.98 12.07 12.56
C GLY A 271 2.55 13.45 12.24
N LYS A 272 2.57 14.30 13.27
CA LYS A 272 2.92 15.72 13.15
C LYS A 272 4.36 15.92 12.68
N SER A 273 4.57 16.90 11.82
CA SER A 273 5.90 17.28 11.31
C SER A 273 6.71 16.13 10.71
N SER A 274 6.04 15.09 10.18
CA SER A 274 6.70 14.02 9.42
C SER A 274 6.81 14.41 7.94
N PHE A 275 7.84 13.92 7.25
CA PHE A 275 8.13 14.26 5.85
C PHE A 275 8.33 15.77 5.60
N THR A 276 9.00 16.47 6.53
CA THR A 276 9.37 17.88 6.35
C THR A 276 10.66 18.17 7.12
N THR A 277 11.47 19.06 6.55
CA THR A 277 12.63 19.66 7.21
C THR A 277 12.34 21.06 7.76
N THR A 278 11.14 21.58 7.50
CA THR A 278 10.78 22.98 7.76
C THR A 278 9.88 23.09 8.98
N ASP A 279 10.29 23.95 9.91
CA ASP A 279 9.52 24.26 11.10
C ASP A 279 8.11 24.78 10.76
N PRO A 280 7.11 24.52 11.62
CA PRO A 280 5.74 25.01 11.44
C PRO A 280 5.62 26.49 11.82
N THR A 281 6.41 27.35 11.18
CA THR A 281 6.34 28.82 11.36
C THR A 281 6.31 29.53 10.02
N TRP A 282 5.56 30.64 9.94
CA TRP A 282 5.53 31.55 8.79
C TRP A 282 6.92 32.06 8.44
N LYS A 283 7.75 32.36 9.45
CA LYS A 283 9.14 32.78 9.24
C LYS A 283 9.92 31.69 8.49
N ALA A 284 9.86 30.44 8.95
CA ALA A 284 10.50 29.33 8.25
C ALA A 284 9.94 29.15 6.84
N LYS A 285 8.61 29.22 6.66
CA LYS A 285 8.00 29.06 5.32
C LYS A 285 8.46 30.13 4.33
N ARG A 286 8.67 31.37 4.78
CA ARG A 286 9.18 32.45 3.93
C ARG A 286 10.65 32.26 3.56
N LEU A 287 11.48 31.82 4.51
CA LEU A 287 12.90 31.58 4.26
C LEU A 287 13.14 30.40 3.31
N HIS A 288 12.32 29.35 3.39
CA HIS A 288 12.52 28.11 2.62
C HIS A 288 11.82 28.06 1.26
N ALA A 289 11.12 29.12 0.84
CA ALA A 289 10.28 29.10 -0.35
C ALA A 289 11.03 28.81 -1.67
N SER A 290 12.24 29.34 -1.84
CA SER A 290 13.06 29.11 -3.05
C SER A 290 13.62 27.69 -3.09
N THR A 291 14.25 27.24 -2.00
CA THR A 291 14.88 25.92 -1.89
C THR A 291 13.86 24.78 -2.03
N THR A 292 12.63 24.95 -1.54
CA THR A 292 11.62 23.89 -1.60
C THR A 292 11.14 23.59 -3.03
N LYS A 293 11.03 24.62 -3.88
CA LYS A 293 10.64 24.43 -5.29
C LYS A 293 11.70 23.62 -6.06
N GLU A 294 12.97 23.77 -5.72
CA GLU A 294 14.07 23.02 -6.33
C GLU A 294 14.11 21.55 -5.88
N LYS A 295 13.70 21.25 -4.64
CA LYS A 295 13.71 19.88 -4.09
C LYS A 295 12.73 18.94 -4.78
N GLY A 296 11.61 19.45 -5.31
CA GLY A 296 10.64 18.65 -6.07
C GLY A 296 9.98 17.51 -5.27
N CYS A 297 9.85 17.65 -3.95
CA CYS A 297 9.33 16.58 -3.10
C CYS A 297 7.88 16.22 -3.43
N SER A 298 7.56 14.92 -3.46
CA SER A 298 6.28 14.41 -3.96
C SER A 298 5.68 13.27 -3.14
N LEU A 299 4.36 13.35 -2.91
CA LEU A 299 3.54 12.31 -2.31
C LEU A 299 2.59 11.75 -3.36
N GLN A 300 2.69 10.44 -3.61
CA GLN A 300 1.80 9.72 -4.52
C GLN A 300 1.05 8.61 -3.79
N ILE A 301 -0.28 8.70 -3.81
CA ILE A 301 -1.19 7.67 -3.30
C ILE A 301 -2.09 7.27 -4.45
N SER A 302 -1.82 6.10 -5.06
CA SER A 302 -2.64 5.68 -6.19
C SER A 302 -2.82 4.18 -6.34
N LYS A 303 -3.92 3.81 -7.01
CA LYS A 303 -4.25 2.41 -7.32
C LYS A 303 -4.40 1.57 -6.06
N ASN A 304 -4.96 2.14 -4.99
CA ASN A 304 -5.23 1.45 -3.73
C ASN A 304 -6.75 1.18 -3.62
N PRO A 305 -7.24 0.04 -4.14
CA PRO A 305 -8.68 -0.23 -4.27
C PRO A 305 -9.41 -0.36 -2.92
N CYS A 306 -8.71 -0.66 -1.84
CA CYS A 306 -9.26 -0.86 -0.50
C CYS A 306 -9.03 0.32 0.44
N LEU A 307 -8.35 1.39 0.00
CA LEU A 307 -7.99 2.51 0.88
C LEU A 307 -9.24 3.30 1.26
N ARG A 308 -9.52 3.40 2.56
CA ARG A 308 -10.72 4.05 3.13
C ARG A 308 -10.43 5.37 3.81
N SER A 309 -9.27 5.50 4.45
CA SER A 309 -8.94 6.67 5.26
C SER A 309 -7.49 7.11 5.05
N VAL A 310 -7.32 8.39 4.77
CA VAL A 310 -6.02 9.07 4.76
C VAL A 310 -6.06 10.21 5.78
N VAL A 311 -5.22 10.11 6.81
CA VAL A 311 -5.11 11.12 7.87
C VAL A 311 -3.67 11.59 7.96
N LEU A 312 -3.42 12.83 7.56
CA LEU A 312 -2.11 13.49 7.65
C LEU A 312 -2.22 14.57 8.72
N LYS A 313 -1.36 14.56 9.73
CA LYS A 313 -1.41 15.53 10.84
C LYS A 313 -0.69 16.84 10.48
N GLU A 314 -0.76 17.78 11.41
CA GLU A 314 -0.23 19.13 11.28
C GLU A 314 1.27 19.10 10.94
N ASN A 315 1.64 19.95 9.99
CA ASN A 315 2.97 20.13 9.39
C ASN A 315 3.51 18.90 8.65
N ALA A 316 2.75 17.81 8.55
CA ALA A 316 3.14 16.68 7.71
C ALA A 316 3.24 17.11 6.24
N PHE A 317 4.31 16.68 5.56
CA PHE A 317 4.55 16.98 4.14
C PHE A 317 4.59 18.49 3.82
N SER A 318 5.02 19.34 4.76
CA SER A 318 5.02 20.80 4.50
C SER A 318 5.90 21.21 3.32
N ASP A 319 6.98 20.47 3.05
CA ASP A 319 7.97 20.82 2.02
C ASP A 319 7.63 20.15 0.68
N PHE A 320 6.50 19.43 0.61
CA PHE A 320 6.08 18.71 -0.58
C PHE A 320 5.33 19.64 -1.51
N VAL A 321 5.76 19.64 -2.78
CA VAL A 321 5.21 20.50 -3.84
C VAL A 321 4.23 19.73 -4.74
N VAL A 322 4.23 18.40 -4.66
CA VAL A 322 3.30 17.52 -5.39
C VAL A 322 2.52 16.65 -4.40
N PHE A 323 1.20 16.68 -4.54
CA PHE A 323 0.27 15.76 -3.88
C PHE A 323 -0.64 15.12 -4.93
N GLU A 324 -0.53 13.80 -5.08
CA GLU A 324 -1.37 13.03 -6.00
C GLU A 324 -2.17 11.97 -5.25
N LEU A 325 -3.49 12.00 -5.42
CA LEU A 325 -4.43 11.04 -4.86
C LEU A 325 -5.41 10.60 -5.93
N THR A 326 -5.16 9.43 -6.55
CA THR A 326 -5.95 8.97 -7.71
C THR A 326 -6.22 7.47 -7.66
N SER A 327 -7.29 7.02 -8.32
CA SER A 327 -7.61 5.58 -8.41
C SER A 327 -7.76 4.88 -7.05
N CYS A 328 -8.43 5.55 -6.09
CA CYS A 328 -8.75 5.04 -4.75
C CYS A 328 -10.27 4.99 -4.54
N PRO A 329 -10.99 4.07 -5.23
CA PRO A 329 -12.45 4.07 -5.28
C PRO A 329 -13.15 3.79 -3.95
N ALA A 330 -12.43 3.23 -2.96
CA ALA A 330 -12.95 2.95 -1.63
C ALA A 330 -12.74 4.09 -0.62
N LEU A 331 -12.08 5.19 -1.02
CA LEU A 331 -11.72 6.25 -0.09
C LEU A 331 -12.98 6.94 0.45
N GLU A 332 -13.10 7.01 1.76
CA GLU A 332 -14.25 7.59 2.47
C GLU A 332 -13.87 8.91 3.17
N ILE A 333 -12.66 8.99 3.72
CA ILE A 333 -12.19 10.13 4.54
C ILE A 333 -10.81 10.60 4.04
N LEU A 334 -10.70 11.90 3.77
CA LEU A 334 -9.43 12.58 3.59
C LEU A 334 -9.31 13.72 4.62
N GLN A 335 -8.37 13.57 5.55
CA GLN A 335 -8.04 14.58 6.54
C GLN A 335 -6.57 15.00 6.40
N ILE A 336 -6.33 16.28 6.17
CA ILE A 336 -5.00 16.87 6.11
C ILE A 336 -4.98 18.02 7.12
N GLY A 337 -4.41 17.79 8.30
CA GLY A 337 -4.46 18.70 9.44
C GLY A 337 -5.83 18.72 10.13
N ARG A 338 -6.08 19.82 10.84
CA ARG A 338 -7.36 20.09 11.49
C ARG A 338 -7.88 21.45 11.03
N ALA A 339 -9.09 21.47 10.47
CA ALA A 339 -9.75 22.71 10.07
C ALA A 339 -10.24 23.45 11.32
N GLY A 340 -9.90 24.73 11.43
CA GLY A 340 -10.33 25.58 12.52
C GLY A 340 -10.17 27.07 12.19
N ALA A 341 -10.64 27.91 13.11
CA ALA A 341 -10.53 29.37 13.03
C ALA A 341 -9.21 29.90 13.62
N THR A 342 -8.24 29.03 13.93
CA THR A 342 -7.08 29.44 14.73
C THR A 342 -6.25 30.49 14.00
N GLU A 343 -5.97 31.59 14.69
CA GLU A 343 -5.02 32.60 14.26
C GLU A 343 -3.63 32.37 14.87
N LYS A 344 -3.54 31.40 15.79
CA LYS A 344 -2.29 31.05 16.46
C LYS A 344 -1.44 30.21 15.53
N GLU A 345 -0.22 30.69 15.30
CA GLU A 345 0.74 30.04 14.42
C GLU A 345 1.09 28.63 14.89
N GLU A 346 1.19 28.39 16.20
CA GLU A 346 1.46 27.06 16.76
C GLU A 346 0.37 26.00 16.48
N GLU A 347 -0.83 26.43 16.08
CA GLU A 347 -1.96 25.54 15.76
C GLU A 347 -2.16 25.36 14.25
N ALA A 348 -1.34 26.01 13.41
CA ALA A 348 -1.45 25.92 11.97
C ALA A 348 -0.90 24.59 11.43
N SER A 349 -1.54 24.07 10.37
CA SER A 349 -1.18 22.81 9.76
C SER A 349 -0.03 22.97 8.77
N PHE A 350 0.01 23.98 7.92
CA PHE A 350 1.06 24.14 6.91
C PHE A 350 1.33 22.92 5.98
N SER A 351 0.47 21.90 5.99
CA SER A 351 0.68 20.69 5.18
C SER A 351 0.55 21.03 3.70
N PHE A 352 1.49 20.55 2.88
CA PHE A 352 1.57 20.88 1.45
C PHE A 352 1.58 22.40 1.20
N PHE A 353 2.26 23.18 2.05
CA PHE A 353 2.27 24.65 1.97
C PHE A 353 2.60 25.17 0.56
N TYR A 354 3.53 24.50 -0.12
CA TYR A 354 4.06 24.89 -1.42
C TYR A 354 3.43 24.14 -2.61
N ALA A 355 2.46 23.27 -2.39
CA ALA A 355 1.83 22.53 -3.47
C ALA A 355 1.01 23.45 -4.36
N SER A 356 1.18 23.31 -5.68
CA SER A 356 0.52 24.17 -6.67
C SER A 356 -0.87 23.67 -7.08
N SER A 357 -1.20 22.42 -6.77
CA SER A 357 -2.44 21.76 -7.19
C SER A 357 -3.00 20.85 -6.10
N LEU A 358 -4.32 20.84 -5.98
CA LEU A 358 -5.11 19.89 -5.21
C LEU A 358 -6.26 19.40 -6.09
N VAL A 359 -6.17 18.16 -6.57
CA VAL A 359 -7.18 17.56 -7.46
C VAL A 359 -7.75 16.32 -6.81
N LEU A 360 -9.05 16.34 -6.53
CA LEU A 360 -9.84 15.21 -6.07
C LEU A 360 -10.93 14.94 -7.10
N GLU A 361 -10.71 13.92 -7.92
CA GLU A 361 -11.55 13.57 -9.06
C GLU A 361 -11.82 12.06 -9.08
N GLU A 362 -13.05 11.67 -9.37
CA GLU A 362 -13.48 10.25 -9.48
C GLU A 362 -13.23 9.42 -8.22
N LEU A 363 -13.61 9.96 -7.05
CA LEU A 363 -13.59 9.26 -5.76
C LEU A 363 -15.03 9.01 -5.28
N PRO A 364 -15.70 7.97 -5.80
CA PRO A 364 -17.16 7.81 -5.68
C PRO A 364 -17.66 7.58 -4.25
N ARG A 365 -16.79 7.14 -3.34
CA ARG A 365 -17.12 6.89 -1.93
C ARG A 365 -16.65 7.97 -0.97
N LEU A 366 -15.93 9.00 -1.45
CA LEU A 366 -15.38 10.04 -0.59
C LEU A 366 -16.53 10.83 0.05
N ARG A 367 -16.58 10.85 1.38
CA ARG A 367 -17.68 11.49 2.14
C ARG A 367 -17.28 12.80 2.77
N GLU A 368 -16.04 12.86 3.26
CA GLU A 368 -15.56 13.97 4.06
C GLU A 368 -14.15 14.37 3.61
N VAL A 369 -13.97 15.67 3.39
CA VAL A 369 -12.65 16.29 3.21
C VAL A 369 -12.48 17.38 4.23
N GLU A 370 -11.41 17.26 5.02
CA GLU A 370 -10.98 18.28 5.99
C GLU A 370 -9.55 18.70 5.70
N LEU A 371 -9.36 20.00 5.46
CA LEU A 371 -8.07 20.62 5.23
C LEU A 371 -7.77 21.65 6.32
N GLY A 372 -6.58 21.54 6.90
CA GLY A 372 -6.14 22.29 8.05
C GLY A 372 -5.70 23.71 7.73
N CYS A 373 -5.48 24.48 8.79
CA CYS A 373 -5.09 25.88 8.66
C CYS A 373 -3.76 26.02 7.91
N ALA A 374 -3.68 26.95 6.96
CA ALA A 374 -2.54 27.15 6.08
C ALA A 374 -2.09 25.92 5.27
N SER A 375 -2.91 24.86 5.17
CA SER A 375 -2.65 23.76 4.23
C SER A 375 -2.87 24.22 2.80
N PHE A 376 -2.02 23.78 1.87
CA PHE A 376 -2.10 24.18 0.45
C PHE A 376 -2.06 25.71 0.27
N PHE A 377 -1.21 26.43 1.02
CA PHE A 377 -1.21 27.90 1.04
C PHE A 377 -0.98 28.52 -0.35
N THR A 378 0.01 28.04 -1.11
CA THR A 378 0.35 28.56 -2.45
C THR A 378 -0.34 27.80 -3.59
N VAL A 379 -1.47 27.14 -3.33
CA VAL A 379 -2.16 26.34 -4.37
C VAL A 379 -2.82 27.25 -5.40
N ARG A 380 -2.72 26.90 -6.69
CA ARG A 380 -3.35 27.65 -7.77
C ARG A 380 -4.61 26.99 -8.30
N HIS A 381 -4.62 25.66 -8.30
CA HIS A 381 -5.71 24.86 -8.85
C HIS A 381 -6.28 23.95 -7.77
N VAL A 382 -7.56 24.16 -7.44
CA VAL A 382 -8.29 23.31 -6.51
C VAL A 382 -9.50 22.73 -7.21
N VAL A 383 -9.58 21.41 -7.32
CA VAL A 383 -10.61 20.70 -8.07
C VAL A 383 -11.27 19.64 -7.20
N PHE A 384 -12.58 19.75 -7.05
CA PHE A 384 -13.45 18.72 -6.51
C PHE A 384 -14.45 18.34 -7.59
N ARG A 385 -14.24 17.18 -8.24
CA ARG A 385 -15.05 16.77 -9.38
C ARG A 385 -15.54 15.32 -9.28
N ASN A 386 -16.80 15.08 -9.65
CA ASN A 386 -17.38 13.73 -9.74
C ASN A 386 -17.27 12.96 -8.42
N LEU A 387 -17.64 13.60 -7.31
CA LEU A 387 -17.59 13.03 -5.96
C LEU A 387 -19.01 12.69 -5.49
N ALA A 388 -19.54 11.58 -6.01
CA ALA A 388 -20.95 11.21 -5.86
C ALA A 388 -21.43 11.06 -4.40
N SER A 389 -20.54 10.72 -3.47
CA SER A 389 -20.87 10.52 -2.05
C SER A 389 -20.36 11.63 -1.13
N LEU A 390 -19.86 12.75 -1.65
CA LEU A 390 -19.26 13.80 -0.82
C LEU A 390 -20.35 14.59 -0.09
N HIS A 391 -20.30 14.63 1.24
CA HIS A 391 -21.32 15.28 2.08
C HIS A 391 -20.81 16.55 2.75
N SER A 392 -19.52 16.60 3.09
CA SER A 392 -18.93 17.67 3.92
C SER A 392 -17.56 18.09 3.41
N LEU A 393 -17.38 19.41 3.30
CA LEU A 393 -16.11 20.07 3.04
C LEU A 393 -15.77 21.03 4.19
N ARG A 394 -14.56 20.93 4.74
CA ARG A 394 -14.07 21.83 5.80
C ARG A 394 -12.68 22.36 5.46
N PHE A 395 -12.53 23.68 5.45
CA PHE A 395 -11.29 24.39 5.13
C PHE A 395 -10.91 25.32 6.26
N GLY A 396 -9.76 25.08 6.90
CA GLY A 396 -9.20 25.92 7.98
C GLY A 396 -8.80 27.33 7.53
N SER A 397 -8.48 28.20 8.49
CA SER A 397 -7.99 29.56 8.19
C SER A 397 -6.76 29.51 7.28
N TRP A 398 -6.68 30.38 6.27
CA TRP A 398 -5.61 30.39 5.26
C TRP A 398 -5.43 29.10 4.44
N CYS A 399 -6.33 28.12 4.56
CA CYS A 399 -6.27 26.92 3.74
C CYS A 399 -6.59 27.28 2.28
N CYS A 400 -5.82 26.75 1.33
CA CYS A 400 -5.96 27.12 -0.07
C CYS A 400 -5.96 28.64 -0.26
N HIS A 401 -5.06 29.37 0.40
CA HIS A 401 -5.02 30.83 0.34
C HIS A 401 -4.94 31.35 -1.10
N GLY A 402 -4.12 30.67 -1.90
CA GLY A 402 -3.85 31.01 -3.29
C GLY A 402 -2.49 31.68 -3.42
N ASP A 403 -1.74 31.32 -4.47
CA ASP A 403 -0.46 31.95 -4.77
C ASP A 403 -0.70 33.42 -5.18
N ASP A 404 -0.09 34.34 -4.45
CA ASP A 404 -0.21 35.79 -4.62
C ASP A 404 1.02 36.43 -5.30
N SER A 405 1.94 35.60 -5.81
CA SER A 405 3.02 36.09 -6.67
C SER A 405 2.48 36.69 -7.98
N ASP A 406 3.25 37.59 -8.60
CA ASP A 406 2.98 38.22 -9.91
C ASP A 406 3.05 37.21 -11.07
N SER A 407 2.27 36.13 -10.97
CA SER A 407 2.16 35.07 -11.95
C SER A 407 1.03 35.37 -12.93
N PRO A 408 1.19 35.08 -14.23
CA PRO A 408 0.10 35.17 -15.19
C PRO A 408 -0.97 34.08 -14.99
N THR A 409 -0.71 33.10 -14.12
CA THR A 409 -1.63 31.99 -13.88
C THR A 409 -2.67 32.36 -12.85
N VAL A 410 -3.93 32.08 -13.18
CA VAL A 410 -5.09 32.43 -12.37
C VAL A 410 -5.36 31.36 -11.31
N ASN A 411 -5.57 31.81 -10.07
CA ASN A 411 -6.05 30.95 -9.00
C ASN A 411 -7.52 30.60 -9.22
N ARG A 412 -7.79 29.30 -9.40
CA ARG A 412 -9.11 28.77 -9.76
C ARG A 412 -9.52 27.61 -8.86
N VAL A 413 -10.77 27.67 -8.39
CA VAL A 413 -11.42 26.62 -7.62
C VAL A 413 -12.63 26.08 -8.37
N GLU A 414 -12.80 24.76 -8.36
CA GLU A 414 -13.90 24.08 -9.03
C GLU A 414 -14.61 23.11 -8.08
N PHE A 415 -15.94 23.28 -8.02
CA PHE A 415 -16.88 22.35 -7.41
C PHE A 415 -17.86 21.88 -8.50
N TRP A 416 -17.64 20.66 -9.01
CA TRP A 416 -18.39 20.12 -10.15
C TRP A 416 -18.92 18.72 -9.86
N ASN A 417 -20.20 18.48 -10.09
CA ASN A 417 -20.85 17.18 -9.90
C ASN A 417 -20.63 16.63 -8.48
N LEU A 418 -21.18 17.35 -7.51
CA LEU A 418 -21.15 17.03 -6.07
C LEU A 418 -22.60 16.86 -5.57
N PRO A 419 -23.32 15.83 -6.04
CA PRO A 419 -24.77 15.70 -5.87
C PRO A 419 -25.22 15.55 -4.42
N GLU A 420 -24.37 15.00 -3.56
CA GLU A 420 -24.66 14.76 -2.13
C GLU A 420 -24.09 15.82 -1.18
N LEU A 421 -23.42 16.87 -1.70
CA LEU A 421 -22.78 17.87 -0.86
C LEU A 421 -23.82 18.71 -0.13
N ARG A 422 -23.77 18.69 1.21
CA ARG A 422 -24.76 19.33 2.09
C ARG A 422 -24.16 20.35 3.04
N SER A 423 -22.85 20.28 3.29
CA SER A 423 -22.16 21.15 4.24
C SER A 423 -20.85 21.64 3.67
N ILE A 424 -20.61 22.94 3.81
CA ILE A 424 -19.32 23.56 3.53
C ILE A 424 -18.97 24.53 4.64
N THR A 425 -17.76 24.42 5.17
CA THR A 425 -17.19 25.36 6.12
C THR A 425 -15.87 25.88 5.59
N ALA A 426 -15.76 27.20 5.48
CA ALA A 426 -14.57 27.90 5.01
C ALA A 426 -14.23 29.00 6.03
N TYR A 427 -13.11 28.84 6.75
CA TYR A 427 -12.66 29.83 7.74
C TYR A 427 -11.96 31.03 7.07
N ALA A 428 -11.53 32.01 7.87
CA ALA A 428 -11.02 33.28 7.34
C ALA A 428 -9.84 33.06 6.39
N LYS A 429 -9.80 33.83 5.29
CA LYS A 429 -8.75 33.79 4.28
C LYS A 429 -8.53 32.42 3.60
N SER A 430 -9.49 31.50 3.67
CA SER A 430 -9.49 30.36 2.76
C SER A 430 -9.90 30.79 1.35
N PHE A 431 -9.25 30.29 0.30
CA PHE A 431 -9.49 30.73 -1.09
C PHE A 431 -9.37 32.25 -1.27
N TYR A 432 -8.45 32.90 -0.54
CA TYR A 432 -8.39 34.35 -0.44
C TYR A 432 -8.14 35.03 -1.80
N THR A 433 -7.10 34.60 -2.52
CA THR A 433 -6.66 35.19 -3.80
C THR A 433 -7.21 34.48 -5.03
N PHE A 434 -8.23 33.63 -4.85
CA PHE A 434 -8.93 33.00 -5.96
C PHE A 434 -9.82 34.02 -6.65
N ILE A 435 -9.76 34.05 -7.98
CA ILE A 435 -10.58 34.96 -8.79
C ILE A 435 -11.61 34.21 -9.65
N GLU A 436 -11.35 32.95 -9.98
CA GLU A 436 -12.26 32.08 -10.73
C GLU A 436 -12.87 30.99 -9.86
N LEU A 437 -14.20 30.91 -9.86
CA LEU A 437 -14.98 29.84 -9.28
C LEU A 437 -15.83 29.15 -10.36
N VAL A 438 -15.72 27.82 -10.45
CA VAL A 438 -16.64 26.98 -11.22
C VAL A 438 -17.56 26.25 -10.25
N LEU A 439 -18.87 26.38 -10.46
CA LEU A 439 -19.89 25.75 -9.63
C LEU A 439 -20.98 25.15 -10.52
N ALA A 440 -21.06 23.82 -10.55
CA ALA A 440 -22.07 23.10 -11.32
C ALA A 440 -22.48 21.81 -10.60
N GLU A 441 -23.75 21.43 -10.72
CA GLU A 441 -24.26 20.16 -10.22
C GLU A 441 -24.01 19.95 -8.71
N VAL A 442 -24.39 20.96 -7.91
CA VAL A 442 -24.31 20.94 -6.43
C VAL A 442 -25.70 21.22 -5.82
N PRO A 443 -26.71 20.36 -6.08
CA PRO A 443 -28.11 20.66 -5.78
C PRO A 443 -28.48 20.63 -4.29
N LYS A 444 -27.73 19.92 -3.44
CA LYS A 444 -28.09 19.72 -2.02
C LYS A 444 -27.46 20.72 -1.06
N LEU A 445 -26.51 21.53 -1.50
CA LEU A 445 -25.85 22.54 -0.68
C LEU A 445 -26.71 23.79 -0.56
N ASN A 446 -27.98 23.70 -0.14
CA ASN A 446 -28.91 24.84 -0.12
C ASN A 446 -29.41 25.23 1.27
N ASP A 447 -29.01 24.52 2.33
CA ASP A 447 -29.34 24.86 3.72
C ASP A 447 -28.34 25.92 4.25
N PRO A 448 -28.76 27.18 4.50
CA PRO A 448 -27.85 28.24 4.96
C PRO A 448 -27.20 27.93 6.30
N SER A 449 -27.81 27.11 7.17
CA SER A 449 -27.24 26.73 8.47
C SER A 449 -26.01 25.82 8.34
N ARG A 450 -25.85 25.17 7.17
CA ARG A 450 -24.74 24.27 6.85
C ARG A 450 -23.70 24.90 5.92
N ILE A 451 -23.91 26.16 5.55
CA ILE A 451 -22.99 26.94 4.71
C ILE A 451 -22.33 27.98 5.61
N VAL A 452 -21.15 27.66 6.11
CA VAL A 452 -20.40 28.52 7.04
C VAL A 452 -19.20 29.10 6.30
N LEU A 453 -19.39 30.26 5.68
CA LEU A 453 -18.33 31.02 5.04
C LEU A 453 -17.96 32.21 5.92
N LYS A 454 -16.74 32.22 6.47
CA LYS A 454 -16.28 33.32 7.34
C LYS A 454 -15.90 34.54 6.49
N ARG A 455 -15.91 35.73 7.11
CA ARG A 455 -15.45 36.96 6.45
C ARG A 455 -14.06 36.72 5.85
N THR A 456 -13.83 37.21 4.63
CA THR A 456 -12.63 37.00 3.81
C THR A 456 -12.41 35.58 3.24
N SER A 457 -13.28 34.60 3.49
CA SER A 457 -13.23 33.33 2.73
C SER A 457 -13.72 33.58 1.30
N PHE A 458 -12.99 33.24 0.24
CA PHE A 458 -13.35 33.59 -1.16
C PHE A 458 -13.39 35.11 -1.44
N ASN A 459 -12.39 35.87 -0.97
CA ASN A 459 -12.44 37.34 -0.97
C ASN A 459 -12.36 38.00 -2.36
N PHE A 460 -11.64 37.41 -3.32
CA PHE A 460 -11.37 38.06 -4.61
C PHE A 460 -12.06 37.41 -5.82
N ILE A 461 -13.05 36.55 -5.59
CA ILE A 461 -13.81 35.91 -6.68
C ILE A 461 -14.49 36.97 -7.55
N ASN A 462 -14.01 37.12 -8.79
CA ASN A 462 -14.53 38.07 -9.78
C ASN A 462 -15.34 37.36 -10.87
N THR A 463 -15.05 36.09 -11.14
CA THR A 463 -15.63 35.30 -12.21
C THR A 463 -16.24 34.04 -11.63
N ILE A 464 -17.55 33.88 -11.81
CA ILE A 464 -18.29 32.69 -11.37
C ILE A 464 -18.92 32.02 -12.59
N GLN A 465 -18.38 30.88 -13.00
CA GLN A 465 -18.96 30.04 -14.03
C GLN A 465 -20.00 29.12 -13.39
N ARG A 466 -21.28 29.33 -13.73
CA ARG A 466 -22.42 28.60 -13.17
C ARG A 466 -22.91 27.58 -14.18
N GLY A 467 -22.83 26.29 -13.83
CA GLY A 467 -23.47 25.21 -14.59
C GLY A 467 -24.95 25.07 -14.24
N SER A 468 -25.57 23.96 -14.65
CA SER A 468 -26.91 23.58 -14.20
C SER A 468 -26.90 23.16 -12.72
N ASN A 469 -28.07 23.24 -12.04
CA ASN A 469 -28.26 22.73 -10.68
C ASN A 469 -27.23 23.21 -9.62
N PHE A 470 -26.74 24.44 -9.75
CA PHE A 470 -25.84 25.04 -8.77
C PHE A 470 -26.57 25.49 -7.50
N SER A 471 -25.84 25.58 -6.37
CA SER A 471 -26.39 26.08 -5.11
C SER A 471 -26.56 27.61 -5.12
N LYS A 472 -27.80 28.08 -4.98
CA LYS A 472 -28.08 29.52 -4.84
C LYS A 472 -27.72 30.04 -3.45
N ALA A 473 -27.93 29.23 -2.42
CA ALA A 473 -27.61 29.62 -1.04
C ALA A 473 -26.10 29.81 -0.85
N PHE A 474 -25.28 28.98 -1.50
CA PHE A 474 -23.83 29.12 -1.48
C PHE A 474 -23.39 30.42 -2.16
N ILE A 475 -23.95 30.74 -3.35
CA ILE A 475 -23.68 32.02 -4.03
C ILE A 475 -24.10 33.21 -3.16
N ALA A 476 -25.26 33.14 -2.49
CA ALA A 476 -25.69 34.19 -1.57
C ALA A 476 -24.73 34.35 -0.38
N ALA A 477 -24.24 33.23 0.18
CA ALA A 477 -23.25 33.25 1.25
C ALA A 477 -21.90 33.83 0.81
N LEU A 478 -21.44 33.57 -0.42
CA LEU A 478 -20.22 34.17 -0.97
C LEU A 478 -20.27 35.71 -0.93
N HIS A 479 -21.43 36.32 -1.20
CA HIS A 479 -21.55 37.78 -1.14
C HIS A 479 -21.30 38.37 0.26
N SER A 480 -21.46 37.56 1.32
CA SER A 480 -21.19 37.99 2.69
C SER A 480 -19.71 37.95 3.08
N THR A 481 -18.86 37.33 2.25
CA THR A 481 -17.45 37.12 2.59
C THR A 481 -16.54 38.25 2.12
N TYR A 482 -16.94 39.00 1.09
CA TYR A 482 -16.18 40.13 0.56
C TYR A 482 -15.92 41.18 1.66
N SER A 483 -14.66 41.61 1.79
CA SER A 483 -14.38 42.79 2.58
C SER A 483 -14.95 44.02 1.86
N LYS A 484 -15.85 44.75 2.52
CA LYS A 484 -16.07 46.17 2.21
C LYS A 484 -14.92 46.92 2.84
N GLU A 485 -13.84 47.10 2.10
CA GLU A 485 -12.87 48.17 2.36
C GLU A 485 -13.21 49.37 1.48
#